data_AF-A0A0E4GDB5-F1
#
_entry.id   AF-A0A0E4GDB5-F1
#
_cell.length_a   1.000
_cell.length_b   1.000
_cell.length_c   1.000
_cell.angle_alpha   90.00
_cell.angle_beta   90.00
_cell.angle_gamma   90.00
#
_symmetry.space_group_name_H-M   'P 1'
#
loop_
_entity.id
_entity.type
_entity.pdbx_description
1 polymer ?
#
loop_
_entity_poly.entity_id
_entity_poly.type
_entity_poly.pdbx_seq_one_letter_code
_entity_poly.pdbx_strand_id
1 'polypeptide(L)'
;MNIRQRCIFSFEDAMKMQPKSRIEKIIDTLDFKPVIAKLHQPDGNKRGPKPYPTCAMLNALIAMRLENMNTFTQLVERLTYDPHLRYIC
;
A
#
# COMPACT_ATOMS: atom_id res chain seq x y z
N MET A 1 38.27 -4.10 -13.40
CA MET A 1 37.70 -3.50 -12.19
C MET A 1 36.31 -2.96 -12.54
N ASN A 2 35.24 -3.67 -12.20
CA ASN A 2 33.87 -3.21 -12.47
C ASN A 2 33.43 -2.29 -11.32
N ILE A 3 33.59 -0.98 -11.51
CA ILE A 3 33.03 0.03 -10.60
C ILE A 3 31.52 -0.03 -10.80
N ARG A 4 30.83 -0.84 -9.99
CA ARG A 4 29.37 -0.78 -9.92
C ARG A 4 29.03 0.59 -9.33
N GLN A 5 28.44 1.48 -10.13
CA GLN A 5 27.88 2.73 -9.64
C GLN A 5 26.94 2.40 -8.47
N ARG A 6 27.22 2.95 -7.28
CA ARG A 6 26.27 2.85 -6.16
C ARG A 6 25.00 3.59 -6.56
N CYS A 7 23.85 3.00 -6.29
CA CYS A 7 22.57 3.67 -6.48
C CYS A 7 22.53 4.89 -5.54
N ILE A 8 22.62 6.09 -6.09
CA ILE A 8 22.64 7.35 -5.32
C ILE A 8 21.21 7.75 -4.92
N PHE A 9 20.21 7.27 -5.65
CA PHE A 9 18.83 7.66 -5.53
C PHE A 9 17.91 6.47 -5.74
N SER A 10 17.19 6.07 -4.69
CA SER A 10 16.21 5.00 -4.77
C SER A 10 14.81 5.56 -5.06
N PHE A 11 13.92 4.69 -5.54
CA PHE A 11 12.50 5.04 -5.73
C PHE A 11 11.85 5.49 -4.41
N GLU A 12 12.20 4.88 -3.28
CA GLU A 12 11.69 5.28 -1.98
C GLU A 12 12.13 6.70 -1.59
N ASP A 13 13.38 7.06 -1.93
CA ASP A 13 13.89 8.41 -1.69
C ASP A 13 13.14 9.44 -2.53
N ALA A 14 12.81 9.08 -3.78
CA ALA A 14 11.96 9.89 -4.64
C ALA A 14 10.55 10.10 -4.06
N MET A 15 9.94 9.03 -3.55
CA MET A 15 8.61 9.10 -2.94
C MET A 15 8.60 9.95 -1.67
N LYS A 16 9.64 9.86 -0.83
CA LYS A 16 9.77 10.70 0.38
C LYS A 16 9.92 12.19 0.08
N MET A 17 10.47 12.55 -1.07
CA MET A 17 10.62 13.95 -1.50
C MET A 17 9.35 14.53 -2.11
N GLN A 18 8.38 13.69 -2.52
CA GLN A 18 7.12 14.15 -3.07
C GLN A 18 6.17 14.68 -1.97
N PRO A 19 5.35 15.70 -2.28
CA PRO A 19 4.34 16.16 -1.35
C PRO A 19 3.29 15.06 -1.13
N LYS A 20 2.94 14.80 0.13
CA LYS A 20 1.96 13.77 0.49
C LYS A 20 0.66 13.94 -0.29
N SER A 21 0.22 12.85 -0.92
CA SER A 21 -1.05 12.77 -1.63
C SER A 21 -2.24 12.89 -0.67
N ARG A 22 -3.43 13.18 -1.22
CA ARG A 22 -4.66 13.25 -0.43
C ARG A 22 -4.95 11.94 0.30
N ILE A 23 -4.67 10.81 -0.34
CA ILE A 23 -4.87 9.48 0.22
C ILE A 23 -3.92 9.23 1.38
N GLU A 24 -2.62 9.50 1.20
CA GLU A 24 -1.62 9.37 2.27
C GLU A 24 -1.96 10.22 3.48
N LYS A 25 -2.37 11.48 3.28
CA LYS A 25 -2.79 12.35 4.39
C LYS A 25 -3.96 11.76 5.18
N ILE A 26 -4.93 11.17 4.48
CA ILE A 26 -6.10 10.56 5.12
C ILE A 26 -5.69 9.30 5.88
N ILE A 27 -4.88 8.43 5.26
CA ILE A 27 -4.37 7.20 5.89
C ILE A 27 -3.52 7.54 7.12
N ASP A 28 -2.63 8.52 7.03
CA ASP A 28 -1.79 8.97 8.15
C ASP A 28 -2.61 9.55 9.32
N THR A 29 -3.76 10.15 9.02
CA THR A 29 -4.64 10.74 10.04
C THR A 29 -5.47 9.67 10.76
N LEU A 30 -5.81 8.59 10.06
CA LEU A 30 -6.63 7.51 10.59
C LEU A 30 -5.75 6.44 11.25
N ASP A 31 -5.82 6.31 12.57
CA ASP A 31 -5.12 5.22 13.25
C ASP A 31 -5.86 3.87 13.05
N PHE A 32 -5.33 3.03 12.15
CA PHE A 32 -5.88 1.71 11.86
C PHE A 32 -5.32 0.58 12.74
N LYS A 33 -4.36 0.87 13.63
CA LYS A 33 -3.82 -0.12 14.57
C LYS A 33 -4.90 -0.91 15.34
N PRO A 34 -5.97 -0.29 15.89
CA PRO A 34 -7.01 -1.04 16.59
C PRO A 34 -7.81 -1.98 15.66
N VAL A 35 -7.97 -1.62 14.38
CA VAL A 35 -8.69 -2.45 13.40
C VAL A 35 -7.82 -3.62 12.97
N ILE A 36 -6.54 -3.36 12.68
CA ILE A 36 -5.57 -4.39 12.33
C ILE A 36 -5.40 -5.39 13.48
N ALA A 37 -5.34 -4.93 14.72
CA ALA A 37 -5.26 -5.79 15.90
C ALA A 37 -6.47 -6.73 16.03
N LYS A 38 -7.68 -6.27 15.67
CA LYS A 38 -8.89 -7.11 15.66
C LYS A 38 -8.95 -8.07 14.47
N LEU A 39 -8.40 -7.66 13.32
CA LEU A 39 -8.31 -8.51 12.12
C LEU A 39 -7.24 -9.59 12.27
N HIS A 40 -6.20 -9.33 13.04
CA HIS A 40 -5.14 -10.27 13.33
C HIS A 40 -5.57 -11.24 14.43
N GLN A 41 -6.62 -12.03 14.16
CA GLN A 41 -6.99 -13.15 15.02
C GLN A 41 -5.87 -14.21 14.96
N PRO A 42 -5.43 -14.76 16.10
CA PRO A 42 -4.35 -15.75 16.17
C PRO A 42 -4.76 -17.14 15.66
N ASP A 43 -5.98 -17.29 15.14
CA ASP A 43 -6.57 -18.59 14.90
C ASP A 43 -6.18 -19.16 13.53
N GLY A 44 -5.27 -20.15 13.62
CA GLY A 44 -5.48 -21.45 12.99
C GLY A 44 -5.30 -21.52 11.47
N ASN A 45 -4.20 -22.14 11.06
CA ASN A 45 -3.93 -22.59 9.69
C ASN A 45 -3.79 -21.46 8.65
N LYS A 46 -2.58 -20.91 8.55
CA LYS A 46 -2.09 -20.32 7.28
C LYS A 46 -1.95 -21.42 6.22
N ARG A 47 -3.07 -21.91 5.69
CA ARG A 47 -3.11 -22.86 4.57
C ARG A 47 -3.50 -22.10 3.33
N GLY A 48 -2.52 -21.83 2.47
CA GLY A 48 -2.70 -21.09 1.22
C GLY A 48 -1.44 -20.34 0.80
N PRO A 49 -1.47 -19.67 -0.37
CA PRO A 49 -0.39 -18.79 -0.81
C PRO A 49 -0.08 -17.70 0.23
N LYS A 50 1.13 -17.14 0.16
CA LYS A 50 1.59 -16.09 1.07
C LYS A 50 0.57 -14.94 1.10
N PRO A 51 -0.05 -14.63 2.26
CA PRO A 51 -1.07 -13.59 2.33
C PRO A 51 -0.44 -12.22 2.12
N TYR A 52 -1.21 -11.31 1.53
CA TYR A 52 -0.86 -9.89 1.47
C TYR A 52 -0.95 -9.28 2.88
N PRO A 53 -0.15 -8.23 3.17
CA PRO A 53 -0.24 -7.55 4.46
C PRO A 53 -1.64 -6.93 4.65
N THR A 54 -2.23 -7.13 5.82
CA THR A 54 -3.58 -6.62 6.12
C THR A 54 -3.66 -5.10 6.03
N CYS A 55 -2.59 -4.40 6.42
CA CYS A 55 -2.48 -2.94 6.31
C CYS A 55 -2.58 -2.49 4.84
N ALA A 56 -1.85 -3.16 3.94
CA ALA A 56 -1.86 -2.89 2.50
C ALA A 56 -3.25 -3.07 1.89
N MET A 57 -3.91 -4.17 2.24
CA MET A 57 -5.28 -4.45 1.78
C MET A 57 -6.25 -3.38 2.28
N LEU A 58 -6.14 -2.96 3.53
CA LEU A 58 -7.01 -1.93 4.11
C LEU A 58 -6.79 -0.57 3.42
N ASN A 59 -5.53 -0.18 3.20
CA ASN A 59 -5.17 1.02 2.45
C ASN A 59 -5.77 1.00 1.03
N ALA A 60 -5.69 -0.13 0.33
CA ALA A 60 -6.26 -0.30 -1.00
C ALA A 60 -7.79 -0.11 -1.00
N LEU A 61 -8.49 -0.64 0.00
CA LEU A 61 -9.95 -0.47 0.14
C LEU A 61 -10.34 0.98 0.44
N ILE A 62 -9.53 1.69 1.22
CA ILE A 62 -9.75 3.12 1.50
C ILE A 62 -9.49 3.93 0.24
N ALA A 63 -8.39 3.66 -0.47
CA ALA A 63 -8.09 4.31 -1.74
C ALA A 63 -9.21 4.09 -2.76
N MET A 64 -9.77 2.87 -2.85
CA MET A 64 -10.93 2.55 -3.68
C MET A 64 -12.12 3.48 -3.41
N ARG A 65 -12.43 3.73 -2.13
CA ARG A 65 -13.51 4.63 -1.72
C ARG A 65 -13.20 6.09 -1.96
N LEU A 66 -11.97 6.53 -1.72
CA LEU A 66 -11.55 7.92 -1.89
C LEU A 66 -11.50 8.34 -3.36
N GLU A 67 -11.12 7.42 -4.25
CA GLU A 67 -11.05 7.67 -5.69
C GLU A 67 -12.33 7.31 -6.44
N ASN A 68 -13.42 6.98 -5.73
CA ASN A 68 -14.72 6.58 -6.29
C ASN A 68 -14.62 5.47 -7.34
N MET A 69 -13.80 4.44 -7.07
CA MET A 69 -13.74 3.27 -7.91
C MET A 69 -14.95 2.38 -7.65
N ASN A 70 -15.63 1.97 -8.72
CA ASN A 70 -16.89 1.25 -8.59
C ASN A 70 -16.70 -0.27 -8.52
N THR A 71 -15.59 -0.80 -9.06
CA THR A 71 -15.34 -2.24 -9.15
C THR A 71 -13.96 -2.61 -8.64
N PHE A 72 -13.82 -3.84 -8.13
CA PHE A 72 -12.52 -4.39 -7.73
C PHE A 72 -11.55 -4.53 -8.92
N THR A 73 -12.08 -4.75 -10.14
CA THR A 73 -11.26 -4.79 -11.35
C THR A 73 -10.55 -3.47 -11.62
N GLN A 74 -11.26 -2.34 -11.49
CA GLN A 74 -10.67 -1.01 -11.62
C GLN A 74 -9.60 -0.75 -10.58
N LEU A 75 -9.81 -1.21 -9.34
CA LEU A 75 -8.81 -1.11 -8.28
C LEU A 75 -7.53 -1.89 -8.63
N VAL A 76 -7.66 -3.13 -9.09
CA VAL A 76 -6.51 -3.97 -9.47
C VAL A 76 -5.76 -3.41 -10.68
N GLU A 77 -6.49 -2.92 -11.69
CA GLU A 77 -5.88 -2.23 -12.83
C GLU A 77 -5.09 -1.01 -12.37
N ARG A 78 -5.69 -0.18 -11.51
CA ARG A 78 -5.02 1.04 -11.03
C ARG A 78 -3.81 0.73 -10.14
N LEU A 79 -3.88 -0.28 -9.27
CA LEU A 79 -2.72 -0.77 -8.51
C LEU A 79 -1.61 -1.35 -9.39
N THR A 80 -1.95 -1.79 -10.61
CA THR A 80 -0.98 -2.33 -11.57
C THR A 80 -0.28 -1.20 -12.34
N TYR A 81 -1.01 -0.17 -12.73
CA TYR A 81 -0.49 0.93 -13.56
C TYR A 81 0.02 2.13 -12.76
N ASP A 82 -0.47 2.35 -11.55
CA ASP A 82 -0.09 3.46 -10.68
C ASP A 82 0.96 3.01 -9.64
N PRO A 83 2.26 3.33 -9.85
CA PRO A 83 3.33 2.94 -8.94
C PRO A 83 3.26 3.66 -7.59
N HIS A 84 2.63 4.83 -7.53
CA HIS A 84 2.49 5.60 -6.29
C HIS A 84 1.39 4.98 -5.42
N LEU A 85 0.23 4.66 -6.02
CA LEU A 85 -0.83 3.94 -5.32
C LEU A 85 -0.35 2.59 -4.77
N ARG A 86 0.44 1.86 -5.57
CA ARG A 86 1.07 0.60 -5.19
C ARG A 86 2.13 0.71 -4.08
N TYR A 87 2.74 1.89 -3.93
CA TYR A 87 3.70 2.12 -2.85
C TYR A 87 3.01 2.35 -1.51
N ILE A 88 1.85 3.00 -1.52
CA ILE A 88 1.05 3.32 -0.33
C ILE A 88 0.23 2.12 0.15
N CYS A 89 -0.28 1.34 -0.81
CA CYS A 89 -1.13 0.19 -0.59
C CYS A 89 -0.31 -1.08 -0.71
#